data_AF-A0A6N7W8A2-F1
#
_entry.id   AF-A0A6N7W8A2-F1
#
_cell.length_a   1.000
_cell.length_b   1.000
_cell.length_c   1.000
_cell.angle_alpha   90.00
_cell.angle_beta   90.00
_cell.angle_gamma   90.00
#
_symmetry.space_group_name_H-M   'P 1'
#
loop_
_entity.id
_entity.type
_entity.pdbx_description
1 polymer ?
#
loop_
_entity_poly.entity_id
_entity_poly.type
_entity_poly.pdbx_seq_one_letter_code
_entity_poly.pdbx_strand_id
1 'polypeptide(L)'
;MKYKAVYDVLNERRQTIPGFCYDDRSGWRASPQTYMTMQRPLWIIAEDVAAGRRLWITQEGARFGIAIRRMDEQKQNYGPTYHITCENRTKLAQVLRCQFESKTLAV
;
A
#
# COMPACT_ATOMS: atom_id res chain seq x y z
N MET A 1 12.67 5.41 11.42
CA MET A 1 11.42 5.92 10.79
C MET A 1 10.26 4.96 11.07
N LYS A 2 9.06 5.43 11.44
CA LYS A 2 7.96 4.60 12.01
C LYS A 2 7.49 3.43 11.12
N TYR A 3 7.48 3.61 9.80
CA TYR A 3 7.05 2.59 8.82
C TYR A 3 8.17 2.22 7.85
N LYS A 4 9.43 2.31 8.28
CA LYS A 4 10.60 2.15 7.40
C LYS A 4 10.51 0.94 6.47
N ALA A 5 10.21 -0.25 7.02
CA ALA A 5 10.13 -1.48 6.24
C ALA A 5 9.09 -1.43 5.10
N VAL A 6 7.95 -0.76 5.31
CA VAL A 6 6.93 -0.59 4.27
C VAL A 6 7.47 0.30 3.14
N TYR A 7 8.09 1.42 3.49
CA TYR A 7 8.67 2.32 2.49
C TYR A 7 9.87 1.69 1.76
N ASP A 8 10.68 0.89 2.44
CA ASP A 8 11.81 0.18 1.81
C ASP A 8 11.28 -0.73 0.68
N VAL A 9 10.24 -1.54 0.95
CA VAL A 9 9.60 -2.42 -0.04
C VAL A 9 8.97 -1.63 -1.20
N LEU A 10 8.31 -0.51 -0.91
CA LEU A 10 7.72 0.35 -1.94
C LEU A 10 8.78 1.03 -2.82
N ASN A 11 9.89 1.47 -2.23
CA ASN A 11 10.97 2.12 -2.96
C ASN A 11 11.75 1.11 -3.82
N GLU A 12 11.99 -0.09 -3.31
CA GLU A 12 12.58 -1.20 -4.07
C GLU A 12 11.71 -1.53 -5.29
N ARG A 13 10.38 -1.63 -5.12
CA ARG A 13 9.45 -1.87 -6.23
C ARG A 13 9.46 -0.74 -7.26
N ARG A 14 9.49 0.52 -6.80
CA ARG A 14 9.57 1.71 -7.67
C ARG A 14 10.85 1.75 -8.53
N GLN A 15 11.97 1.26 -8.00
CA GLN A 15 13.23 1.20 -8.73
C GLN A 15 13.30 0.04 -9.73
N THR A 16 12.62 -1.07 -9.43
CA THR A 16 12.72 -2.32 -10.21
C THR A 16 11.65 -2.46 -11.29
N ILE A 17 10.46 -1.88 -11.12
CA ILE A 17 9.33 -2.06 -12.03
C ILE A 17 8.94 -0.74 -12.69
N PRO A 18 9.13 -0.60 -14.02
CA PRO A 18 8.63 0.54 -14.77
C PRO A 18 7.11 0.73 -14.59
N GLY A 19 6.69 1.97 -14.40
CA GLY A 19 5.27 2.31 -14.22
C GLY A 19 4.73 2.07 -12.81
N PHE A 20 5.52 1.52 -11.87
CA PHE A 20 5.13 1.49 -10.47
C PHE A 20 5.30 2.88 -9.83
N CYS A 21 4.24 3.38 -9.19
CA CYS A 21 4.30 4.60 -8.39
C CYS A 21 3.47 4.47 -7.12
N TYR A 22 3.70 5.36 -6.15
CA TYR A 22 2.82 5.45 -4.99
C TYR A 22 2.69 6.90 -4.53
N ASP A 23 1.49 7.24 -4.08
CA ASP A 23 1.13 8.49 -3.45
C ASP A 23 1.03 8.28 -1.94
N ASP A 24 1.80 9.05 -1.18
CA ASP A 24 1.87 8.96 0.28
C ASP A 24 1.02 10.07 0.92
N ARG A 25 -0.15 9.70 1.42
CA ARG A 25 -1.07 10.60 2.13
C ARG A 25 -1.05 10.35 3.63
N SER A 26 0.02 9.74 4.14
CA SER A 26 0.09 9.29 5.52
C SER A 26 0.28 10.46 6.48
N GLY A 27 -0.57 10.54 7.51
CA GLY A 27 -0.53 11.60 8.49
C GLY A 27 0.64 11.52 9.48
N TRP A 28 1.32 10.38 9.59
CA TRP A 28 2.38 10.19 10.60
C TRP A 28 3.58 11.13 10.45
N ARG A 29 3.81 11.69 9.25
CA ARG A 29 4.88 12.68 8.99
C ARG A 29 4.44 14.12 9.21
N ALA A 30 3.15 14.38 9.40
CA ALA A 30 2.63 15.74 9.51
C ALA A 30 3.11 16.42 10.80
N SER A 31 3.43 17.70 10.70
CA SER A 31 3.71 18.57 11.84
C SER A 31 3.05 19.94 11.57
N PRO A 32 2.15 20.42 12.45
CA PRO A 32 1.67 19.77 13.68
C PRO A 32 0.78 18.54 13.41
N GLN A 33 0.68 17.63 14.37
CA GLN A 33 -0.30 16.54 14.32
C GLN A 33 -1.70 17.08 14.62
N THR A 34 -2.66 16.75 13.78
CA THR A 34 -4.08 17.05 13.98
C THR A 34 -4.88 15.77 14.18
N TYR A 35 -6.11 15.89 14.66
CA TYR A 35 -7.04 14.76 14.74
C TYR A 35 -7.15 14.00 13.40
N MET A 36 -7.22 14.71 12.28
CA MET A 36 -7.30 14.11 10.94
C MET A 36 -6.04 13.33 10.57
N THR A 37 -4.85 13.85 10.89
CA THR A 37 -3.58 13.15 10.58
C THR A 37 -3.36 11.94 11.48
N MET A 38 -3.94 11.95 12.68
CA MET A 38 -3.92 10.81 13.60
C MET A 38 -4.93 9.72 13.23
N GLN A 39 -6.05 10.05 12.57
CA GLN A 39 -7.02 9.05 12.08
C GLN A 39 -6.45 8.19 10.95
N ARG A 40 -5.55 8.75 10.13
CA ARG A 40 -4.92 8.05 8.99
C ARG A 40 -3.40 8.08 9.13
N PRO A 41 -2.85 7.41 10.16
CA PRO A 41 -1.43 7.47 10.42
C PRO A 41 -0.64 6.83 9.27
N LEU A 42 -1.17 5.81 8.60
CA LEU A 42 -0.63 5.27 7.35
C LEU A 42 -1.73 5.27 6.29
N TRP A 43 -1.47 5.89 5.14
CA TRP A 43 -2.37 5.91 4.00
C TRP A 43 -1.57 6.10 2.71
N ILE A 44 -1.23 4.99 2.07
CA ILE A 44 -0.46 4.97 0.82
C ILE A 44 -1.31 4.34 -0.28
N ILE A 45 -1.33 4.97 -1.44
CA ILE A 45 -1.99 4.45 -2.63
C ILE A 45 -0.89 4.11 -3.63
N ALA A 46 -0.67 2.82 -3.90
CA ALA A 46 0.31 2.35 -4.86
C ALA A 46 -0.38 1.89 -6.15
N GLU A 47 0.15 2.29 -7.29
CA GLU A 47 -0.28 1.85 -8.62
C GLU A 47 0.81 0.97 -9.22
N ASP A 48 0.46 -0.26 -9.55
CA ASP A 48 1.34 -1.22 -10.22
C ASP A 48 0.76 -1.48 -11.61
N VAL A 49 1.11 -0.61 -12.57
CA VAL A 49 0.62 -0.70 -13.96
C VAL A 49 1.04 -2.01 -14.60
N ALA A 50 2.27 -2.47 -14.35
CA ALA A 50 2.79 -3.72 -14.89
C ALA A 50 1.99 -4.95 -14.43
N ALA A 51 1.39 -4.90 -13.24
CA ALA A 51 0.52 -5.95 -12.72
C ALA A 51 -0.98 -5.64 -12.82
N GLY A 52 -1.38 -4.52 -13.45
CA GLY A 52 -2.78 -4.13 -13.63
C GLY A 52 -3.56 -3.99 -12.31
N ARG A 53 -2.92 -3.45 -11.27
CA ARG A 53 -3.55 -3.36 -9.92
C ARG A 53 -3.19 -2.09 -9.16
N ARG A 54 -4.10 -1.68 -8.28
CA ARG A 54 -3.91 -0.61 -7.29
C ARG A 54 -4.00 -1.20 -5.89
N LEU A 55 -3.11 -0.76 -5.01
CA LEU A 55 -3.03 -1.16 -3.62
C LEU A 55 -3.29 0.05 -2.71
N TRP A 56 -4.09 -0.12 -1.67
CA TRP A 56 -4.23 0.82 -0.58
C TRP A 56 -3.61 0.21 0.67
N ILE A 57 -2.54 0.82 1.17
CA ILE A 57 -1.82 0.38 2.36
C ILE A 57 -2.20 1.34 3.48
N THR A 58 -2.99 0.86 4.43
CA THR A 58 -3.62 1.70 5.44
C THR A 58 -3.31 1.20 6.85
N GLN A 59 -3.40 2.12 7.81
CA GLN A 59 -3.53 1.81 9.21
C GLN A 59 -4.80 2.47 9.74
N GLU A 60 -5.67 1.65 10.33
CA GLU A 60 -6.90 2.08 10.98
C GLU A 60 -6.83 1.67 12.46
N GLY A 61 -6.66 2.65 13.34
CA GLY A 61 -6.38 2.40 14.75
C GLY A 61 -5.11 1.56 14.93
N ALA A 62 -5.24 0.38 15.53
CA ALA A 62 -4.15 -0.58 15.72
C ALA A 62 -3.99 -1.59 14.56
N ARG A 63 -4.92 -1.62 13.60
CA ARG A 63 -4.94 -2.59 12.51
C ARG A 63 -4.22 -2.07 11.28
N PHE A 64 -3.48 -2.95 10.62
CA PHE A 64 -2.84 -2.68 9.34
C PHE A 64 -3.58 -3.41 8.24
N GLY A 65 -3.69 -2.79 7.07
CA GLY A 65 -4.44 -3.35 5.95
C GLY A 65 -3.77 -3.11 4.62
N ILE A 66 -3.96 -4.05 3.70
CA ILE A 66 -3.72 -3.88 2.27
C ILE A 66 -5.04 -4.19 1.58
N ALA A 67 -5.63 -3.22 0.89
CA ALA A 67 -6.69 -3.47 -0.07
C ALA A 67 -6.08 -3.50 -1.47
N ILE A 68 -6.48 -4.46 -2.31
CA ILE A 68 -5.96 -4.63 -3.67
C ILE A 68 -7.16 -4.69 -4.61
N ARG A 69 -7.09 -3.91 -5.70
CA ARG A 69 -8.10 -3.92 -6.75
C ARG A 69 -7.46 -3.92 -8.12
N ARG A 70 -8.14 -4.52 -9.11
CA ARG A 70 -7.69 -4.45 -10.50
C ARG A 70 -7.84 -3.04 -11.04
N MET A 71 -6.93 -2.66 -11.91
CA MET A 71 -6.82 -1.35 -12.52
C MET A 71 -6.66 -1.52 -14.03
N ASP A 72 -7.48 -0.83 -14.82
CA ASP A 72 -7.40 -0.86 -16.27
C ASP A 72 -6.36 0.13 -16.83
N GLU A 73 -6.22 0.18 -18.16
CA GLU A 73 -5.29 1.08 -18.85
C GLU A 73 -5.60 2.56 -18.63
N GLN A 74 -6.86 2.91 -18.33
CA GLN A 74 -7.29 4.27 -17.97
C GLN A 74 -7.13 4.56 -16.48
N LYS A 75 -6.50 3.65 -15.73
CA LYS A 75 -6.32 3.70 -14.27
C LYS A 75 -7.61 3.67 -13.47
N GLN A 76 -8.69 3.17 -14.06
CA GLN A 76 -9.96 2.96 -13.38
C GLN A 76 -9.97 1.62 -12.67
N ASN A 77 -10.60 1.59 -11.49
CA ASN A 77 -10.69 0.38 -10.70
C ASN A 77 -11.90 -0.46 -11.11
N TYR A 78 -11.71 -1.76 -11.27
CA TYR A 78 -12.79 -2.69 -11.59
C TYR A 78 -12.68 -3.99 -10.80
N GLY A 79 -13.76 -4.77 -10.82
CA GLY A 79 -13.84 -6.04 -10.11
C GLY A 79 -13.85 -5.91 -8.57
N PRO A 80 -13.74 -7.06 -7.86
CA PRO A 80 -13.78 -7.12 -6.41
C PRO A 80 -12.52 -6.51 -5.78
N THR A 81 -12.66 -6.10 -4.51
CA THR A 81 -11.53 -5.64 -3.70
C THR A 81 -11.11 -6.78 -2.77
N TYR A 82 -9.82 -7.13 -2.80
CA TYR A 82 -9.23 -8.12 -1.91
C TYR A 82 -8.62 -7.40 -0.72
N HIS A 83 -8.97 -7.83 0.49
CA HIS A 83 -8.50 -7.23 1.73
C HIS A 83 -7.60 -8.19 2.49
N ILE A 84 -6.42 -7.72 2.89
CA ILE A 84 -5.48 -8.45 3.72
C ILE A 84 -5.24 -7.64 4.98
N THR A 85 -5.60 -8.20 6.13
CA THR A 85 -5.33 -7.59 7.43
C THR A 85 -3.99 -8.08 7.96
N CYS A 86 -3.23 -7.20 8.58
CA CYS A 86 -1.94 -7.46 9.18
C CYS A 86 -1.92 -7.02 10.65
N GLU A 87 -1.31 -7.84 11.49
CA GLU A 87 -1.24 -7.61 12.94
C GLU A 87 -0.27 -6.49 13.31
N ASN A 88 0.80 -6.33 12.52
CA ASN A 88 1.85 -5.36 12.79
C ASN A 88 2.54 -4.88 11.50
N ARG A 89 3.36 -3.84 11.65
CA ARG A 89 4.10 -3.19 10.57
C ARG A 89 5.09 -4.11 9.86
N THR A 90 5.69 -5.06 10.57
CA THR A 90 6.64 -6.03 10.00
C THR A 90 5.90 -7.00 9.09
N LYS A 91 4.78 -7.56 9.57
CA LYS A 91 3.94 -8.45 8.78
C LYS A 91 3.36 -7.74 7.56
N LEU A 92 2.95 -6.48 7.72
CA LEU A 92 2.49 -5.64 6.61
C LEU A 92 3.55 -5.54 5.50
N ALA A 93 4.80 -5.24 5.86
CA ALA A 93 5.89 -5.15 4.89
C ALA A 93 6.20 -6.50 4.22
N GLN A 94 6.18 -7.60 4.98
CA GLN A 94 6.38 -8.95 4.44
C GLN A 94 5.27 -9.33 3.44
N VAL A 95 4.01 -9.15 3.82
CA VAL A 95 2.86 -9.43 2.93
C VAL A 95 2.95 -8.58 1.67
N LEU A 96 3.28 -7.29 1.81
CA LEU A 96 3.46 -6.40 0.67
C LEU A 96 4.53 -6.91 -0.30
N ARG A 97 5.67 -7.38 0.22
CA ARG A 97 6.73 -7.98 -0.60
C ARG A 97 6.23 -9.24 -1.33
N CYS A 98 5.55 -10.15 -0.63
CA CYS A 98 4.95 -11.34 -1.26
C CYS A 98 3.95 -10.97 -2.36
N GLN A 99 3.16 -9.91 -2.18
CA GLN A 99 2.23 -9.44 -3.21
C GLN A 99 2.97 -8.95 -4.46
N PHE A 100 4.11 -8.30 -4.31
CA PHE A 100 4.93 -7.84 -5.43
C PHE A 100 5.66 -8.97 -6.16
N GLU A 101 6.03 -10.03 -5.46
CA GLU A 101 6.65 -11.23 -6.06
C GLU A 101 5.61 -12.12 -6.77
N SER A 102 4.38 -12.18 -6.25
CA SER A 102 3.31 -12.96 -6.87
C SER A 102 2.82 -12.35 -8.18
N LYS A 103 2.95 -13.10 -9.28
CA LYS A 103 2.37 -12.76 -10.60
C LYS A 103 0.85 -12.96 -10.66
N THR A 104 0.28 -13.66 -9.68
CA THR A 104 -1.15 -13.94 -9.60
C THR A 104 -1.72 -13.19 -8.40
N LEU A 105 -2.86 -12.52 -8.58
CA LEU A 105 -3.66 -12.06 -7.43
C LEU A 105 -3.97 -13.32 -6.60
N ALA A 106 -3.44 -13.40 -5.38
CA ALA A 106 -3.76 -14.50 -4.49
C ALA A 106 -5.27 -14.44 -4.23
N VAL A 107 -5.98 -15.42 -4.78
CA VAL A 107 -7.42 -15.66 -4.59
C VAL A 107 -7.63 -16.30 -3.23
#